data_AF-X1MAA2-F1
#
_entry.id   AF-X1MAA2-F1
#
_cell.length_a   1.000
_cell.length_b   1.000
_cell.length_c   1.000
_cell.angle_alpha   90.00
_cell.angle_beta   90.00
_cell.angle_gamma   90.00
#
_symmetry.space_group_name_H-M   'P 1'
#
loop_
_entity.id
_entity.type
_entity.pdbx_description
1 polymer ?
#
loop_
_entity_poly.entity_id
_entity_poly.type
_entity_poly.pdbx_seq_one_letter_code
_entity_poly.pdbx_strand_id
1 'polypeptide(L)' 'MVKLKNVGKRGRPDITHSCLLNALGSPLNKSGNLKLYIHTLNNKIFEFNPQIKIARNYNRFKGFMVYSYK' A
#
# COMPACT_ATOMS: atom_id res chain seq x y z
N MET A 1 15.22 -15.24 3.95
CA MET A 1 14.00 -14.92 4.75
C MET A 1 13.54 -16.05 5.68
N VAL A 2 14.03 -17.29 5.54
CA VAL A 2 13.48 -18.49 6.21
C VAL A 2 13.48 -18.43 7.76
N LYS A 3 14.27 -17.55 8.39
CA LYS A 3 14.35 -17.40 9.86
C LYS A 3 13.41 -16.35 10.49
N LEU A 4 12.54 -15.70 9.72
CA LEU A 4 11.65 -14.67 10.27
C LEU A 4 10.35 -15.28 10.83
N LYS A 5 9.78 -14.69 11.89
CA LYS A 5 8.43 -15.05 12.34
C LYS A 5 7.41 -14.60 11.30
N ASN A 6 6.44 -15.45 10.95
CA ASN A 6 5.38 -15.20 9.96
C ASN A 6 5.89 -14.97 8.52
N VAL A 7 6.87 -15.75 8.05
CA VAL A 7 7.44 -15.63 6.69
C VAL A 7 6.39 -15.61 5.59
N GLY A 8 5.37 -16.47 5.66
CA GLY A 8 4.32 -16.54 4.62
C GLY A 8 3.49 -15.25 4.47
N LYS A 9 3.50 -14.36 5.48
CA LYS A 9 2.80 -13.07 5.44
C LYS A 9 3.72 -11.89 5.07
N ARG A 10 5.02 -12.11 4.92
CA ARG A 10 6.03 -11.06 4.69
C ARG A 10 6.49 -11.03 3.23
N GLY A 11 7.02 -9.89 2.81
CA GLY A 11 7.69 -9.76 1.50
C GLY A 11 6.77 -9.73 0.29
N ARG A 12 5.47 -9.45 0.49
CA ARG A 12 4.47 -9.33 -0.59
C ARG A 12 3.87 -7.91 -0.72
N PRO A 13 4.69 -6.85 -0.87
CA PRO A 13 4.16 -5.49 -1.03
C PRO A 13 3.50 -5.28 -2.42
N ASP A 14 3.67 -6.21 -3.36
CA ASP A 14 2.94 -6.28 -4.62
C ASP A 14 1.42 -6.40 -4.40
N ILE A 15 0.97 -7.19 -3.43
CA ILE A 15 -0.45 -7.33 -3.11
C ILE A 15 -1.03 -5.97 -2.71
N THR A 16 -0.32 -5.28 -1.81
CA THR A 16 -0.70 -3.93 -1.35
C THR A 16 -0.72 -2.93 -2.49
N HIS A 17 0.25 -3.00 -3.42
CA HIS A 17 0.30 -2.13 -4.60
C HIS A 17 -0.91 -2.32 -5.51
N SER A 18 -1.26 -3.56 -5.84
CA SER A 18 -2.44 -3.86 -6.67
C SER A 18 -3.73 -3.41 -5.99
N CYS A 19 -3.90 -3.69 -4.70
CA CYS A 19 -5.06 -3.23 -3.94
C CYS A 19 -5.20 -1.70 -3.95
N LEU A 20 -4.09 -0.98 -3.76
CA LEU A 20 -4.07 0.47 -3.77
C LEU A 20 -4.46 1.06 -5.13
N LEU A 21 -3.93 0.52 -6.22
CA LEU A 21 -4.26 0.98 -7.58
C LEU A 21 -5.75 0.78 -7.87
N ASN A 22 -6.30 -0.37 -7.49
CA ASN A 22 -7.72 -0.68 -7.69
C ASN A 22 -8.63 0.20 -6.82
N ALA A 23 -8.27 0.37 -5.55
CA ALA A 23 -9.04 1.17 -4.62
C ALA A 23 -9.07 2.64 -5.03
N LEU A 24 -7.92 3.24 -5.33
CA LEU A 24 -7.82 4.64 -5.77
C LEU A 24 -8.41 4.86 -7.17
N GLY A 25 -8.39 3.84 -8.03
CA GLY A 25 -9.00 3.86 -9.35
C GLY A 25 -10.53 3.68 -9.35
N SER A 26 -11.10 3.23 -8.24
CA SER A 26 -12.52 2.88 -8.13
C SER A 26 -13.45 4.09 -8.27
N PRO A 27 -14.69 3.90 -8.77
CA PRO A 27 -15.71 4.96 -8.76
C PRO A 27 -15.99 5.53 -7.35
N LEU A 28 -15.87 4.69 -6.33
CA LEU A 28 -16.07 5.08 -4.93
C LEU A 28 -15.02 6.10 -4.48
N ASN A 29 -13.75 5.90 -4.85
CA ASN A 29 -12.71 6.90 -4.59
C ASN A 29 -12.91 8.18 -5.40
N LYS A 30 -13.30 8.06 -6.67
CA LYS A 30 -13.57 9.22 -7.54
C LYS A 30 -14.73 10.09 -7.06
N SER A 31 -15.72 9.50 -6.37
CA SER A 31 -16.83 10.22 -5.75
C SER A 31 -16.50 10.79 -4.36
N GLY A 32 -15.26 10.64 -3.88
CA GLY A 32 -14.80 11.20 -2.60
C GLY A 32 -15.24 10.40 -1.37
N ASN A 33 -15.83 9.22 -1.56
CA ASN A 33 -16.43 8.43 -0.48
C ASN A 33 -15.53 7.30 0.02
N LEU A 34 -14.25 7.30 -0.36
CA LEU A 34 -13.29 6.30 0.08
C LEU A 34 -12.22 6.93 0.97
N LYS A 35 -12.07 6.39 2.18
CA LYS A 35 -10.93 6.64 3.07
C LYS A 35 -10.10 5.38 3.16
N LEU A 36 -8.79 5.48 2.89
CA LEU A 36 -7.94 4.30 2.73
C LEU A 36 -6.82 4.26 3.76
N TYR A 37 -6.70 3.09 4.38
CA TYR A 37 -5.71 2.80 5.41
C TYR A 37 -4.96 1.51 5.10
N ILE A 38 -3.67 1.50 5.42
CA ILE A 38 -2.84 0.28 5.38
C ILE A 38 -2.27 0.02 6.75
N HIS A 39 -2.66 -1.12 7.33
CA HIS A 39 -2.08 -1.61 8.57
C HIS A 39 -1.00 -2.66 8.26
N THR A 40 0.19 -2.47 8.81
CA THR A 40 1.34 -3.35 8.58
C THR A 40 1.51 -4.36 9.70
N LEU A 41 2.28 -5.43 9.44
CA LEU A 41 2.63 -6.44 10.45
C LEU A 41 3.41 -5.88 11.66
N ASN A 42 3.99 -4.69 11.51
CA ASN A 42 4.74 -4.02 12.57
C ASN A 42 3.88 -2.95 13.28
N ASN A 43 2.55 -3.09 13.25
CA ASN A 43 1.57 -2.19 13.87
C ASN A 43 1.66 -0.71 13.44
N LYS A 44 2.22 -0.43 12.26
CA LYS A 44 2.15 0.91 11.65
C LYS A 44 0.87 1.04 10.81
N ILE A 45 0.20 2.19 10.92
CA ILE A 45 -0.97 2.57 10.12
C ILE A 45 -0.56 3.71 9.19
N PHE A 46 -0.86 3.57 7.90
CA PHE A 46 -0.66 4.60 6.88
C PHE A 46 -2.03 5.06 6.37
N GLU A 47 -2.32 6.35 6.48
CA GLU A 47 -3.47 6.98 5.85
C GLU A 47 -3.07 7.48 4.45
N PHE A 48 -3.88 7.20 3.45
CA PHE A 48 -3.65 7.64 2.08
C PHE A 48 -4.65 8.72 1.69
N ASN A 49 -4.12 9.83 1.15
CA ASN A 49 -4.95 10.87 0.55
C ASN A 49 -5.68 10.29 -0.68
N PRO A 50 -7.02 10.34 -0.75
CA PRO A 50 -7.81 9.84 -1.89
C PRO A 50 -7.41 10.40 -3.26
N GLN A 51 -6.80 11.59 -3.31
CA GLN A 51 -6.32 12.23 -4.53
C GLN A 51 -4.89 11.84 -4.93
N ILE A 52 -4.19 11.05 -4.11
CA ILE A 52 -2.82 10.66 -4.41
C ILE A 52 -2.76 9.75 -5.64
N LYS A 53 -1.85 10.06 -6.57
CA LYS A 53 -1.58 9.18 -7.72
C LYS A 53 -0.41 8.28 -7.40
N ILE A 54 -0.70 7.02 -7.11
CA ILE A 54 0.32 6.01 -6.86
C ILE A 54 0.99 5.60 -8.18
N ALA A 55 2.31 5.44 -8.15
CA ALA A 55 3.07 4.99 -9.29
C ALA A 55 2.61 3.60 -9.75
N ARG A 56 2.23 3.47 -11.03
CA ARG A 56 1.86 2.18 -11.64
C ARG A 56 3.06 1.23 -11.75
N ASN A 57 4.27 1.77 -11.85
CA ASN A 57 5.48 0.97 -11.84
C ASN A 57 5.79 0.51 -10.40
N TYR A 58 5.86 -0.80 -10.20
CA TYR A 58 6.08 -1.42 -8.89
C TYR A 58 7.41 -1.02 -8.23
N ASN A 59 8.50 -0.87 -9.00
CA ASN A 59 9.79 -0.47 -8.44
C ASN A 59 9.75 0.97 -7.90
N ARG A 60 9.03 1.87 -8.59
CA ARG A 60 8.79 3.24 -8.10
C ARG A 60 7.91 3.25 -6.85
N PHE A 61 6.86 2.43 -6.81
CA PHE A 61 6.02 2.26 -5.62
C PHE A 61 6.85 1.77 -4.42
N LYS A 62 7.71 0.77 -4.64
CA LYS A 62 8.59 0.22 -3.59
C LYS A 62 9.52 1.30 -3.02
N GLY A 63 10.14 2.11 -3.88
CA GLY A 63 10.98 3.23 -3.46
C GLY A 63 10.20 4.26 -2.63
N PHE A 64 8.99 4.62 -3.05
CA PHE A 64 8.10 5.50 -2.30
C PHE A 64 7.75 4.92 -0.92
N MET A 65 7.35 3.66 -0.84
CA MET A 65 7.01 3.01 0.43
C MET A 65 8.19 2.96 1.40
N VAL A 66 9.42 2.73 0.91
CA VAL A 66 10.62 2.77 1.75
C VAL A 66 10.84 4.18 2.31
N TYR A 67 10.64 5.21 1.50
CA TYR A 67 10.75 6.61 1.95
C TYR A 67 9.70 6.95 3.01
N SER A 68 8.45 6.55 2.81
CA SER A 68 7.35 6.79 3.76
C SER A 68 7.43 5.95 5.04
N TYR A 69 8.21 4.87 5.07
CA TYR A 69 8.32 3.98 6.22
C TYR A 69 9.39 4.40 7.24
N LYS A 70 10.30 5.30 6.85
CA LYS A 70 11.22 5.98 7.76
C LYS A 70 10.42 6.79 8.78
#